data_AF-A0A8X6J6C1-F1
#
_entry.id   AF-A0A8X6J6C1-F1
#
_cell.length_a   1.000
_cell.length_b   1.000
_cell.length_c   1.000
_cell.angle_alpha   90.00
_cell.angle_beta   90.00
_cell.angle_gamma   90.00
#
_symmetry.space_group_name_H-M   'P 1'
#
loop_
_entity.id
_entity.type
_entity.pdbx_description
1 polymer ?
#
loop_
_entity_poly.entity_id
_entity_poly.type
_entity_poly.pdbx_seq_one_letter_code
_entity_poly.pdbx_strand_id
1 'polypeptide(L)'
;MSRHMHRHREWDQQLENTFNQVYAFEILKQPEVINPEAEEELPDLDMSNDQFQRAQQAMNIDQRQLFILITQSIKDQLSGDKKREKIFVTGGAGTGKTFLFNLLKNQVNRCYGKSVVKVGALTGVAA
;
A
#
# COMPACT_ATOMS: atom_id res chain seq x y z
N MET A 1 -24.36 -29.30 27.55
CA MET A 1 -23.80 -29.31 26.18
C MET A 1 -23.00 -30.59 26.00
N SER A 2 -23.30 -31.37 24.95
CA SER A 2 -22.91 -32.79 24.82
C SER A 2 -21.42 -32.99 24.47
N ARG A 3 -20.76 -33.98 25.11
CA ARG A 3 -19.35 -34.40 24.88
C ARG A 3 -19.01 -34.73 23.42
N HIS A 4 -20.01 -34.89 22.56
CA HIS A 4 -19.83 -35.15 21.13
C HIS A 4 -19.40 -33.89 20.36
N MET A 5 -19.88 -32.71 20.72
CA MET A 5 -19.51 -31.46 20.03
C MET A 5 -18.05 -31.04 20.28
N HIS A 6 -17.50 -31.33 21.45
CA HIS A 6 -16.09 -31.03 21.76
C HIS A 6 -15.13 -31.86 20.91
N ARG A 7 -15.43 -33.15 20.70
CA ARG A 7 -14.59 -34.04 19.89
C ARG A 7 -14.53 -33.64 18.42
N HIS A 8 -15.67 -33.21 17.84
CA HIS A 8 -15.69 -32.70 16.47
C HIS A 8 -14.88 -31.43 16.33
N ARG A 9 -15.01 -30.50 17.28
CA ARG A 9 -14.26 -29.24 17.26
C ARG A 9 -12.75 -29.42 17.41
N GLU A 10 -12.32 -30.38 18.24
CA GLU A 10 -10.91 -30.74 18.39
C GLU A 10 -10.36 -31.38 17.11
N TRP A 11 -11.14 -32.22 16.44
CA TRP A 11 -10.77 -32.80 15.14
C TRP A 11 -10.68 -31.75 14.03
N ASP A 12 -11.64 -30.83 13.95
CA ASP A 12 -11.59 -29.75 12.96
C ASP A 12 -10.35 -28.87 13.16
N GLN A 13 -10.02 -28.57 14.42
CA GLN A 13 -8.82 -27.78 14.75
C GLN A 13 -7.51 -28.54 14.45
N GLN A 14 -7.49 -29.87 14.65
CA GLN A 14 -6.35 -30.71 14.27
C GLN A 14 -6.20 -30.80 12.75
N LEU A 15 -7.30 -30.92 12.00
CA LEU A 15 -7.30 -30.92 10.54
C LEU A 15 -6.80 -29.60 9.97
N GLU A 16 -7.28 -28.47 10.50
CA GLU A 16 -6.85 -27.14 10.09
C GLU A 16 -5.36 -26.91 10.39
N ASN A 17 -4.88 -27.32 11.57
CA ASN A 17 -3.46 -27.24 11.91
C ASN A 17 -2.60 -28.14 11.01
N THR A 18 -3.05 -29.36 10.72
CA THR A 18 -2.32 -30.29 9.85
C THR A 18 -2.28 -29.78 8.41
N PHE A 19 -3.39 -29.25 7.91
CA PHE A 19 -3.48 -28.64 6.59
C PHE A 19 -2.52 -27.44 6.48
N ASN A 20 -2.53 -26.54 7.48
CA ASN A 20 -1.63 -25.39 7.53
C ASN A 20 -0.16 -25.80 7.60
N GLN A 21 0.18 -26.86 8.34
CA GLN A 21 1.55 -27.37 8.41
C GLN A 21 2.02 -27.99 7.09
N VAL A 22 1.17 -28.76 6.42
CA VAL A 22 1.48 -29.36 5.11
C VAL A 22 1.68 -28.25 4.07
N TYR A 23 0.79 -27.25 4.04
CA TYR A 23 0.92 -26.09 3.15
C TYR A 23 2.18 -25.26 3.43
N ALA A 24 2.50 -25.05 4.71
CA ALA A 24 3.72 -24.35 5.11
C ALA A 24 4.99 -25.10 4.64
N PHE A 25 4.99 -26.43 4.71
CA PHE A 25 6.10 -27.24 4.20
C PHE A 25 6.18 -27.25 2.67
N GLU A 26 5.06 -27.18 1.96
CA GLU A 26 5.05 -27.03 0.49
C GLU A 26 5.62 -25.68 0.05
N ILE A 27 5.28 -24.59 0.75
CA ILE A 27 5.85 -23.26 0.49
C ILE A 27 7.38 -23.26 0.67
N LEU A 28 7.88 -23.91 1.72
CA LEU A 28 9.31 -23.99 2.01
C LEU A 28 10.09 -24.93 1.08
N LYS A 29 9.40 -25.85 0.39
CA LYS A 29 10.00 -26.78 -0.58
C LYS A 29 10.00 -26.25 -2.02
N GLN A 30 9.37 -25.10 -2.27
CA GLN A 30 9.55 -24.45 -3.55
C GLN A 30 11.04 -24.06 -3.66
N PRO A 31 11.73 -24.43 -4.76
CA PRO A 31 13.07 -23.91 -4.99
C PRO A 31 12.99 -22.38 -4.92
N GLU A 32 14.00 -21.74 -4.30
CA GLU A 32 14.12 -20.29 -4.36
C GLU A 32 13.85 -19.85 -5.79
N VAL A 33 12.74 -19.15 -5.99
CA VAL A 33 12.46 -18.50 -7.26
C VAL A 33 13.47 -17.36 -7.33
N ILE A 34 14.68 -17.69 -7.78
CA ILE A 34 15.60 -16.72 -8.35
C ILE A 34 14.86 -16.26 -9.59
N ASN A 35 14.07 -15.19 -9.44
CA ASN A 35 13.39 -14.56 -10.55
C ASN A 35 14.49 -14.07 -11.50
N PRO A 36 14.74 -14.74 -12.65
CA PRO A 36 15.77 -14.29 -13.59
C PRO A 36 15.33 -12.99 -14.27
N GLU A 37 14.03 -12.68 -14.17
CA GLU A 37 13.36 -11.45 -14.53
C GLU A 37 13.15 -10.61 -13.27
N ALA A 38 14.22 -10.35 -12.51
CA ALA A 38 14.23 -9.12 -11.73
C ALA A 38 14.07 -7.99 -12.76
N GLU A 39 12.81 -7.66 -13.08
CA GLU A 39 12.47 -6.43 -13.78
C GLU A 39 13.26 -5.36 -13.04
N GLU A 40 14.19 -4.71 -13.76
CA GLU A 40 14.87 -3.53 -13.22
C GLU A 40 13.76 -2.65 -12.66
N GLU A 41 13.70 -2.51 -11.32
CA GLU A 41 12.85 -1.52 -10.68
C GLU A 41 13.25 -0.21 -11.35
N LEU A 42 12.44 0.23 -12.31
CA LEU A 42 12.67 1.48 -13.01
C LEU A 42 12.87 2.51 -11.90
N PRO A 43 13.98 3.27 -11.91
CA PRO A 43 14.29 4.15 -10.81
C PRO A 43 13.07 5.02 -10.58
N ASP A 44 12.62 5.09 -9.34
CA ASP A 44 11.43 5.85 -8.98
C ASP A 44 11.75 7.34 -9.17
N LEU A 45 11.54 7.83 -10.40
CA LEU A 45 11.95 9.16 -10.81
C LEU A 45 11.04 10.19 -10.12
N ASP A 46 11.64 10.98 -9.24
CA ASP A 46 10.95 12.12 -8.63
C ASP A 46 10.44 13.07 -9.72
N MET A 47 9.18 13.49 -9.56
CA MET A 47 8.49 14.34 -10.52
C MET A 47 9.13 15.73 -10.54
N SER A 48 9.43 16.24 -11.73
CA SER A 48 10.03 17.58 -11.87
C SER A 48 9.11 18.67 -11.33
N ASN A 49 9.66 19.85 -11.01
CA ASN A 49 8.85 20.98 -10.52
C ASN A 49 7.75 21.38 -11.50
N ASP A 50 8.03 21.41 -12.79
CA ASP A 50 7.06 21.79 -13.81
C ASP A 50 5.95 20.75 -13.93
N GLN A 51 6.30 19.46 -13.92
CA GLN A 51 5.34 18.36 -13.93
C GLN A 51 4.44 18.41 -12.68
N PHE A 52 5.04 18.68 -11.51
CA PHE A 52 4.32 18.79 -10.26
C PHE A 52 3.33 19.96 -10.26
N GLN A 53 3.73 21.14 -10.74
CA GLN A 53 2.85 22.31 -10.84
C GLN A 53 1.68 22.05 -11.80
N ARG A 54 1.94 21.44 -12.96
CA ARG A 54 0.87 21.06 -13.91
C ARG A 54 -0.09 20.04 -13.28
N ALA A 55 0.43 19.05 -12.57
CA ALA A 55 -0.38 18.06 -11.88
C ALA A 55 -1.26 18.71 -10.78
N GLN A 56 -0.74 19.69 -10.03
CA GLN A 56 -1.54 20.43 -9.05
C GLN A 56 -2.72 21.18 -9.68
N GLN A 57 -2.52 21.72 -10.89
CA GLN A 57 -3.56 22.42 -11.64
C GLN A 57 -4.61 21.47 -12.22
N ALA A 58 -4.21 20.25 -12.59
CA ALA A 58 -5.08 19.25 -13.23
C ALA A 58 -6.02 18.49 -12.27
N MET A 59 -5.83 18.61 -10.95
CA MET A 59 -6.68 17.92 -9.96
C MET A 59 -8.14 18.38 -10.03
N ASN A 60 -9.05 17.41 -9.95
CA ASN A 60 -10.46 17.71 -9.67
C ASN A 60 -10.66 18.15 -8.21
N ILE A 61 -11.89 18.51 -7.85
CA ILE A 61 -12.20 19.10 -6.54
C ILE A 61 -11.91 18.13 -5.38
N ASP A 62 -12.28 16.85 -5.52
CA ASP A 62 -12.11 15.84 -4.48
C ASP A 62 -10.63 15.48 -4.29
N GLN A 63 -9.91 15.32 -5.40
CA GLN A 63 -8.46 15.11 -5.42
C GLN A 63 -7.72 16.27 -4.74
N ARG A 64 -8.14 17.51 -5.00
CA ARG A 64 -7.57 18.71 -4.40
C ARG A 64 -7.85 18.80 -2.91
N GLN A 65 -9.06 18.43 -2.45
CA GLN A 65 -9.37 18.37 -1.03
C GLN A 65 -8.48 17.36 -0.30
N LEU A 66 -8.32 16.16 -0.86
CA LEU A 66 -7.42 15.16 -0.30
C LEU A 66 -5.96 15.64 -0.26
N PHE A 67 -5.49 16.30 -1.33
CA PHE A 67 -4.16 16.88 -1.38
C PHE A 67 -3.91 17.90 -0.27
N ILE A 68 -4.88 18.79 -0.02
CA ILE A 68 -4.81 19.79 1.04
C ILE A 68 -4.80 19.10 2.41
N LEU A 69 -5.69 18.13 2.63
CA LEU A 69 -5.79 17.39 3.89
C LEU A 69 -4.46 16.71 4.24
N ILE A 70 -3.87 15.97 3.31
CA ILE A 70 -2.60 15.27 3.53
C ILE A 70 -1.47 16.28 3.78
N THR A 71 -1.41 17.35 2.98
CA THR A 71 -0.38 18.39 3.15
C THR A 71 -0.46 19.05 4.51
N GLN A 72 -1.68 19.38 4.98
CA GLN A 72 -1.88 20.00 6.27
C GLN A 72 -1.52 19.03 7.40
N SER A 73 -1.97 17.78 7.31
CA SER A 73 -1.63 16.76 8.30
C SER A 73 -0.12 16.55 8.45
N ILE A 74 0.64 16.58 7.36
CA ILE A 74 2.10 16.48 7.42
C ILE A 74 2.70 17.70 8.12
N LYS A 75 2.21 18.91 7.81
CA LYS A 75 2.69 20.14 8.49
C LYS A 75 2.42 20.09 9.99
N ASP A 76 1.22 19.68 10.39
CA ASP A 76 0.84 19.55 11.80
C ASP A 76 1.73 18.52 12.52
N GLN A 77 2.02 17.39 11.87
CA GLN A 77 2.94 16.37 12.39
C GLN A 77 4.39 16.88 12.50
N LEU A 78 4.86 17.68 11.55
CA LEU A 78 6.18 18.32 11.62
C LEU A 78 6.24 19.37 12.75
N SER A 79 5.11 19.99 13.10
CA SER A 79 4.97 20.88 14.26
C SER A 79 4.83 20.14 15.59
N GLY A 80 4.80 18.80 15.59
CA GLY A 80 4.78 17.97 16.79
C GLY A 80 3.45 17.27 17.08
N ASP A 81 2.45 17.38 16.19
CA ASP A 81 1.24 16.58 16.29
C ASP A 81 1.56 15.08 16.12
N LYS A 82 0.93 14.24 16.94
CA LYS A 82 1.09 12.78 16.92
C LYS A 82 -0.05 12.09 16.18
N LYS A 83 -1.06 12.83 15.71
CA LYS A 83 -2.16 12.27 14.95
C LYS A 83 -1.64 11.64 13.65
N ARG A 84 -2.05 10.39 13.39
CA ARG A 84 -1.73 9.66 12.16
C ARG A 84 -3.00 9.46 11.36
N GLU A 85 -3.01 9.94 10.14
CA GLU A 85 -4.14 9.75 9.22
C GLU A 85 -4.07 8.37 8.58
N LYS A 86 -5.22 7.70 8.48
CA LYS A 86 -5.42 6.46 7.73
C LYS A 86 -6.55 6.71 6.75
N ILE A 87 -6.21 6.80 5.46
CA ILE A 87 -7.15 7.22 4.42
C ILE A 87 -7.33 6.07 3.43
N PHE A 88 -8.59 5.70 3.20
CA PHE A 88 -8.96 4.78 2.15
C PHE A 88 -9.66 5.56 1.03
N VAL A 89 -9.09 5.52 -0.17
CA VAL A 89 -9.63 6.20 -1.35
C VAL A 89 -10.11 5.15 -2.34
N THR A 90 -11.35 5.27 -2.78
CA THR A 90 -11.94 4.42 -3.81
C THR A 90 -12.47 5.25 -4.98
N GLY A 91 -12.72 4.60 -6.11
CA GLY A 91 -13.30 5.23 -7.29
C GLY A 91 -13.31 4.27 -8.48
N GLY A 92 -14.19 4.54 -9.44
CA GLY A 92 -14.30 3.76 -10.67
C GLY A 92 -13.02 3.71 -11.51
N ALA A 93 -13.01 2.89 -12.56
CA ALA A 93 -11.93 2.91 -13.55
C ALA A 93 -11.85 4.29 -14.21
N GLY A 94 -10.63 4.73 -14.56
CA GLY A 94 -10.42 6.03 -15.24
C GLY A 94 -10.55 7.28 -14.35
N THR A 95 -10.84 7.17 -13.05
CA THR A 95 -10.98 8.34 -12.16
C THR A 95 -9.66 9.00 -11.76
N GLY A 96 -8.52 8.56 -12.32
CA GLY A 96 -7.22 9.16 -12.05
C GLY A 96 -6.60 8.79 -10.69
N LYS A 97 -6.91 7.62 -10.12
CA LYS A 97 -6.33 7.17 -8.83
C LYS A 97 -4.80 7.08 -8.86
N THR A 98 -4.24 6.47 -9.91
CA THR A 98 -2.77 6.36 -10.09
C THR A 98 -2.12 7.73 -10.21
N PHE A 99 -2.74 8.64 -10.97
CA PHE A 99 -2.31 10.04 -11.08
C PHE A 99 -2.26 10.71 -9.70
N LEU A 100 -3.35 10.62 -8.93
CA LEU A 100 -3.43 11.21 -7.60
C LEU A 100 -2.39 10.60 -6.65
N PHE A 101 -2.24 9.27 -6.67
CA PHE A 101 -1.27 8.56 -5.83
C PHE A 101 0.17 9.05 -6.09
N ASN A 102 0.56 9.14 -7.36
CA ASN A 102 1.89 9.63 -7.75
C ASN A 102 2.13 11.08 -7.33
N LEU A 103 1.09 11.93 -7.43
CA LEU A 103 1.15 13.31 -6.98
C LEU A 103 1.30 13.43 -5.47
N LEU A 104 0.53 12.63 -4.71
CA LEU A 104 0.61 12.59 -3.25
C LEU A 104 1.97 12.08 -2.77
N LYS A 105 2.50 11.01 -3.38
CA LYS A 105 3.85 10.49 -3.11
C LYS A 105 4.89 11.60 -3.21
N ASN A 106 4.87 12.33 -4.32
CA ASN A 106 5.78 13.44 -4.56
C ASN A 106 5.59 14.58 -3.56
N GLN A 107 4.33 14.92 -3.23
CA GLN A 107 4.06 15.95 -2.24
C GLN A 107 4.59 15.59 -0.86
N VAL A 108 4.44 14.33 -0.44
CA VAL A 108 4.98 13.85 0.85
C VAL A 108 6.50 13.99 0.84
N ASN A 109 7.19 13.48 -0.18
CA ASN A 109 8.65 13.60 -0.29
C ASN A 109 9.11 15.08 -0.26
N ARG A 110 8.39 15.96 -0.96
CA ARG A 110 8.66 17.41 -0.98
C ARG A 110 8.45 18.06 0.39
N CYS A 111 7.41 17.69 1.14
CA CYS A 111 7.19 18.19 2.50
C CYS A 111 8.31 17.80 3.47
N TYR A 112 8.87 16.59 3.32
CA TYR A 112 9.97 16.11 4.17
C TYR A 112 11.37 16.46 3.62
N GLY A 113 11.47 16.99 2.40
CA GLY A 113 12.73 17.29 1.72
C GLY A 113 13.60 16.07 1.40
N LYS A 114 13.03 14.85 1.49
CA LYS A 114 13.72 13.58 1.24
C LYS A 114 12.71 12.49 0.88
N SER A 115 13.19 11.40 0.27
CA SER A 115 12.36 10.24 0.00
C SER A 115 11.98 9.53 1.30
N VAL A 116 10.69 9.57 1.65
CA VAL A 116 10.14 8.97 2.88
C VAL A 116 8.97 8.03 2.62
N VAL A 117 8.43 8.03 1.40
CA VAL A 117 7.27 7.21 1.05
C VAL A 117 7.70 5.79 0.70
N LYS A 118 6.95 4.82 1.21
CA LYS A 118 7.01 3.43 0.78
C LYS A 118 5.75 3.10 0.00
N VAL A 119 5.93 2.58 -1.21
CA VAL A 119 4.85 2.17 -2.10
C VAL A 119 4.71 0.66 -2.01
N GLY A 120 3.48 0.18 -2.05
CA GLY A 120 3.18 -1.24 -2.11
C GLY A 120 1.89 -1.48 -2.86
N ALA A 121 1.85 -2.57 -3.61
CA ALA A 121 0.68 -3.06 -4.31
C ALA A 121 0.46 -4.53 -3.99
N LEU A 122 -0.74 -5.04 -4.30
CA LEU A 122 -1.07 -6.45 -4.08
C LEU A 122 -0.39 -7.39 -5.09
N THR A 123 0.07 -6.85 -6.22
CA THR A 123 0.70 -7.59 -7.32
C THR A 123 1.89 -6.80 -7.86
N GLY A 124 2.96 -7.46 -8.29
CA GLY A 124 4.18 -6.80 -8.80
C GLY A 124 3.92 -5.84 -9.97
N VAL A 125 3.04 -6.21 -10.90
CA VAL A 125 2.66 -5.38 -12.06
C VAL A 125 1.90 -4.09 -11.73
N ALA A 126 1.44 -3.94 -10.49
CA ALA A 126 0.65 -2.79 -10.04
C ALA A 126 1.40 -1.90 -9.05
N ALA A 127 2.64 -2.27 -8.70
CA ALA A 127 3.51 -1.53 -7.79
C ALA A 127 4.02 -0.23 -8.42
#